data_AF-A0AAJ1EVF5-F1
#
_entry.id   AF-A0AAJ1EVF5-F1
#
_cell.length_a   1.000
_cell.length_b   1.000
_cell.length_c   1.000
_cell.angle_alpha   90.00
_cell.angle_beta   90.00
_cell.angle_gamma   90.00
#
_symmetry.space_group_name_H-M   'P 1'
#
loop_
_entity.id
_entity.type
_entity.pdbx_description
1 polymer ?
#
loop_
_entity_poly.entity_id
_entity_poly.type
_entity_poly.pdbx_seq_one_letter_code
_entity_poly.pdbx_strand_id
1 'polypeptide(L)'
;MGIEVEIYVNPRIQARHPDMSPAMVREAWNTTLRCIPRDTDPVQWVGVGIADGKLIEYIAIENNDETWHIFHAMKASKKTLREVGLER
;
A
#
# COMPACT_ATOMS: atom_id res chain seq x y z
N MET A 1 7.88 21.33 -7.00
CA MET A 1 7.46 20.44 -8.10
C MET A 1 7.54 19.04 -7.53
N GLY A 2 6.42 18.54 -6.99
CA GLY A 2 6.38 17.18 -6.47
C GLY A 2 6.49 16.22 -7.64
N ILE A 3 7.30 15.17 -7.51
CA ILE A 3 7.40 14.13 -8.52
C ILE A 3 6.03 13.43 -8.51
N GLU A 4 5.23 13.60 -9.55
CA GLU A 4 3.98 12.84 -9.70
C GLU A 4 4.37 11.40 -10.02
N VAL A 5 4.37 10.57 -8.98
CA VAL A 5 4.64 9.14 -9.11
C VAL A 5 3.40 8.45 -9.66
N GLU A 6 3.55 7.69 -10.74
CA GLU A 6 2.43 6.93 -11.31
C GLU A 6 2.13 5.69 -10.44
N ILE A 7 0.87 5.51 -10.07
CA ILE A 7 0.42 4.41 -9.20
C ILE A 7 -0.63 3.56 -9.93
N TYR A 8 -0.24 2.34 -10.25
CA TYR A 8 -1.13 1.30 -10.74
C TYR A 8 -1.69 0.48 -9.58
N VAL A 9 -3.01 0.54 -9.37
CA VAL A 9 -3.72 -0.27 -8.37
C VAL A 9 -4.31 -1.49 -9.05
N ASN A 10 -3.84 -2.67 -8.66
CA ASN A 10 -4.25 -3.93 -9.26
C ASN A 10 -5.76 -4.21 -9.04
N PRO A 11 -6.55 -4.47 -10.09
CA PRO A 11 -7.98 -4.80 -9.97
C PRO A 11 -8.27 -6.00 -9.06
N ARG A 12 -7.31 -6.92 -8.87
CA ARG A 12 -7.42 -8.05 -7.94
C ARG A 12 -7.70 -7.62 -6.50
N ILE A 13 -7.27 -6.42 -6.09
CA ILE A 13 -7.51 -5.91 -4.75
C ILE A 13 -9.02 -5.82 -4.50
N GLN A 14 -9.75 -5.12 -5.37
CA GLN A 14 -11.20 -4.95 -5.23
C GLN A 14 -11.94 -6.29 -5.41
N ALA A 15 -11.45 -7.18 -6.27
CA ALA A 15 -12.03 -8.51 -6.43
C ALA A 15 -11.94 -9.37 -5.15
N ARG A 16 -10.89 -9.18 -4.33
CA ARG A 16 -10.69 -9.91 -3.06
C ARG A 16 -11.24 -9.16 -1.84
N HIS A 17 -11.25 -7.83 -1.91
CA HIS A 17 -11.70 -6.90 -0.87
C HIS A 17 -12.66 -5.89 -1.52
N PRO A 18 -13.96 -6.26 -1.71
CA PRO A 18 -14.92 -5.40 -2.41
C PRO A 18 -15.13 -4.02 -1.77
N ASP A 19 -14.83 -3.90 -0.47
CA ASP A 19 -14.83 -2.66 0.30
C ASP A 19 -13.60 -1.77 0.05
N MET A 20 -12.62 -2.24 -0.73
CA MET A 20 -11.38 -1.53 -1.02
C MET A 20 -11.41 -0.91 -2.42
N SER A 21 -11.85 0.35 -2.50
CA SER A 21 -11.87 1.08 -3.78
C SER A 21 -10.45 1.45 -4.22
N PRO A 22 -10.18 1.55 -5.54
CA PRO A 22 -8.87 2.02 -6.02
C PRO A 22 -8.50 3.43 -5.54
N ALA A 23 -9.49 4.28 -5.24
CA ALA A 23 -9.26 5.61 -4.68
C ALA A 23 -8.75 5.53 -3.24
N MET A 24 -9.33 4.67 -2.39
CA MET A 24 -8.86 4.46 -1.02
C MET A 24 -7.43 3.92 -0.98
N VAL A 25 -7.07 3.02 -1.91
CA VAL A 25 -5.69 2.51 -1.99
C VAL A 25 -4.70 3.63 -2.33
N ARG A 26 -5.06 4.52 -3.26
CA ARG A 26 -4.23 5.68 -3.61
C ARG A 26 -4.14 6.69 -2.48
N GLU A 27 -5.25 6.94 -1.79
CA GLU A 27 -5.26 7.81 -0.61
C GLU A 27 -4.33 7.24 0.47
N ALA A 28 -4.44 5.95 0.78
CA ALA A 28 -3.57 5.27 1.73
C ALA A 28 -2.08 5.35 1.34
N TRP A 29 -1.76 5.21 0.05
CA TRP A 29 -0.40 5.43 -0.44
C TRP A 29 0.07 6.87 -0.19
N ASN A 30 -0.74 7.86 -0.55
CA ASN A 30 -0.39 9.28 -0.42
C ASN A 30 -0.26 9.74 1.05
N THR A 31 -0.92 9.05 1.98
CA THR A 31 -0.93 9.35 3.41
C THR A 31 -0.11 8.35 4.23
N THR A 32 0.82 7.64 3.58
CA THR A 32 1.64 6.61 4.21
C THR A 32 2.30 7.10 5.49
N LEU A 33 2.00 6.42 6.60
CA LEU A 33 2.57 6.69 7.92
C LEU A 33 3.91 6.00 8.09
N ARG A 34 3.99 4.73 7.65
CA ARG A 34 5.21 3.94 7.68
C ARG A 34 5.21 2.93 6.54
N CYS A 35 6.38 2.75 5.94
CA CYS A 35 6.65 1.76 4.91
C CYS A 35 8.02 1.12 5.17
N ILE A 36 8.13 -0.18 4.95
CA ILE A 36 9.41 -0.90 5.02
C ILE A 36 9.58 -1.84 3.82
N PRO A 37 10.83 -2.07 3.37
CA PRO A 37 11.10 -3.10 2.38
C PRO A 37 11.14 -4.49 3.05
N ARG A 38 10.66 -5.50 2.32
CA ARG A 38 10.93 -6.91 2.61
C ARG A 38 12.10 -7.42 1.77
N ASP A 39 12.75 -8.47 2.26
CA ASP A 39 13.79 -9.20 1.53
C ASP A 39 13.13 -10.16 0.50
N THR A 40 12.72 -9.60 -0.64
CA THR A 40 12.12 -10.31 -1.78
C THR A 40 12.67 -9.76 -3.09
N ASP A 41 12.54 -10.54 -4.17
CA ASP A 41 12.87 -10.11 -5.54
C ASP A 41 11.62 -10.25 -6.45
N PRO A 42 11.02 -9.16 -6.95
CA PRO A 42 11.35 -7.76 -6.67
C PRO A 42 11.07 -7.36 -5.20
N VAL A 43 11.69 -6.26 -4.75
CA VAL A 43 11.49 -5.75 -3.37
C VAL A 43 10.04 -5.38 -3.16
N GLN A 44 9.40 -6.05 -2.20
CA GLN A 44 8.05 -5.75 -1.78
C GLN A 44 8.07 -4.73 -0.64
N TRP A 45 7.46 -3.59 -0.90
CA TRP A 45 7.29 -2.52 0.06
C TRP A 45 5.95 -2.68 0.78
N VAL A 46 6.01 -2.81 2.10
CA VAL A 46 4.84 -2.97 2.96
C VAL A 46 4.58 -1.64 3.64
N GLY A 47 3.45 -1.02 3.30
CA GLY A 47 3.07 0.28 3.82
C GLY A 47 1.75 0.24 4.58
N VAL A 48 1.61 1.20 5.49
CA VAL A 48 0.35 1.52 6.15
C VAL A 48 0.12 3.02 6.03
N GLY A 49 -1.06 3.38 5.53
CA GLY A 49 -1.54 4.76 5.46
C GLY A 49 -2.98 4.91 5.94
N ILE A 50 -3.55 6.09 5.71
CA ILE A 50 -4.90 6.44 6.16
C ILE A 50 -5.79 6.71 4.93
N ALA A 51 -6.94 6.06 4.86
CA ALA A 51 -7.99 6.39 3.91
C ALA A 51 -9.34 6.30 4.58
N ASP A 52 -10.24 7.26 4.34
CA ASP A 52 -11.58 7.28 4.96
C ASP A 52 -11.53 7.08 6.50
N GLY A 53 -10.56 7.72 7.16
CA GLY A 53 -10.35 7.62 8.61
C GLY A 53 -9.91 6.24 9.13
N LYS A 54 -9.55 5.30 8.25
CA LYS A 54 -9.12 3.93 8.58
C LYS A 54 -7.67 3.71 8.20
N LEU A 55 -6.98 2.89 8.99
CA LEU A 55 -5.66 2.38 8.61
C LEU A 55 -5.81 1.33 7.53
N ILE A 56 -5.13 1.55 6.40
CA ILE A 56 -5.10 0.65 5.25
C ILE A 56 -3.67 0.16 5.09
N GLU A 57 -3.48 -1.16 5.07
CA GLU A 57 -2.23 -1.77 4.66
C GLU A 57 -2.20 -1.92 3.14
N TYR A 58 -1.01 -1.82 2.55
CA TYR A 58 -0.78 -2.15 1.15
C TYR A 58 0.58 -2.83 0.96
N ILE A 59 0.72 -3.56 -0.15
CA ILE A 59 2.01 -4.06 -0.64
C ILE A 59 2.20 -3.57 -2.06
N ALA A 60 3.35 -2.96 -2.30
CA ALA A 60 3.73 -2.41 -3.59
C ALA A 60 5.09 -2.96 -4.05
N ILE A 61 5.28 -3.02 -5.36
CA ILE A 61 6.58 -3.17 -5.99
C ILE A 61 6.83 -1.95 -6.87
N GLU A 62 8.08 -1.49 -6.91
CA GLU A 62 8.52 -0.49 -7.86
C GLU A 62 8.82 -1.19 -9.19
N ASN A 63 8.26 -0.67 -10.28
CA ASN A 63 8.61 -1.09 -11.63
C ASN A 63 9.72 -0.19 -12.18
N ASN A 64 10.42 -0.67 -13.20
CA ASN A 64 11.58 0.02 -13.80
C ASN A 64 11.28 1.42 -14.37
N ASP A 65 10.01 1.75 -14.62
CA ASP A 65 9.55 3.00 -15.25
C ASP A 65 8.99 4.01 -14.21
N GLU A 66 9.57 4.06 -13.00
CA GLU A 66 9.14 4.95 -11.90
C GLU A 66 7.65 4.78 -11.49
N THR A 67 7.05 3.66 -11.90
CA THR A 67 5.65 3.33 -11.66
C THR A 67 5.55 2.35 -10.51
N TRP A 68 4.63 2.59 -9.59
CA TRP A 68 4.38 1.69 -8.46
C TRP A 68 3.19 0.81 -8.73
N HIS A 69 3.38 -0.51 -8.57
CA HIS A 69 2.31 -1.48 -8.68
C HIS A 69 1.87 -1.94 -7.29
N ILE A 70 0.70 -1.47 -6.86
CA ILE A 70 0.06 -1.93 -5.63
C ILE A 70 -0.82 -3.14 -5.95
N PHE A 71 -0.47 -4.31 -5.41
CA PHE A 71 -1.16 -5.57 -5.72
C PHE A 71 -1.86 -6.24 -4.52
N HIS A 72 -1.66 -5.70 -3.33
CA HIS A 72 -2.39 -6.05 -2.11
C HIS A 72 -2.78 -4.76 -1.39
N ALA A 73 -4.03 -4.68 -0.93
CA ALA A 73 -4.44 -3.69 0.04
C ALA A 73 -5.68 -4.17 0.78
N MET A 74 -5.76 -3.85 2.07
CA MET A 74 -6.92 -4.13 2.91
C MET A 74 -6.87 -3.26 4.17
N LYS A 75 -7.90 -3.31 5.01
CA LYS A 75 -7.81 -2.73 6.35
C LYS A 75 -6.59 -3.30 7.07
N ALA A 76 -5.79 -2.42 7.68
CA ALA A 76 -4.54 -2.80 8.32
C ALA A 76 -4.77 -3.88 9.40
N SER A 77 -4.00 -4.96 9.28
CA SER A 77 -3.98 -6.04 10.25
C SER A 77 -2.97 -5.75 11.36
N LYS A 78 -3.18 -6.32 12.56
CA LYS A 78 -2.20 -6.23 13.66
C LYS A 78 -0.83 -6.77 13.26
N LYS A 79 -0.79 -7.81 12.40
CA LYS A 79 0.45 -8.37 11.88
C LYS A 79 1.23 -7.31 11.12
N THR A 80 0.58 -6.65 10.16
CA THR A 80 1.23 -5.60 9.38
C THR A 80 1.61 -4.42 10.25
N LEU A 81 0.75 -3.98 11.18
CA LEU A 81 1.07 -2.89 12.10
C LEU A 81 2.33 -3.18 12.92
N ARG A 82 2.51 -4.41 13.41
CA ARG A 82 3.74 -4.84 14.09
C ARG A 82 4.93 -4.89 13.16
N GLU A 83 4.74 -5.44 11.96
CA GLU A 83 5.78 -5.54 10.93
C GLU A 83 6.33 -4.14 10.59
N VAL A 84 5.43 -3.18 10.36
CA VAL A 84 5.76 -1.78 10.12
C VAL A 84 5.93 -0.98 11.41
N GLY A 85 6.08 -1.60 12.59
CA GLY A 85 6.37 -0.96 13.88
C GLY A 85 5.42 0.16 14.34
N LEU A 86 4.16 0.14 13.91
CA LEU A 86 3.07 1.02 14.36
C LEU A 86 2.28 0.40 15.53
N GLU A 87 2.50 -0.87 15.86
CA GLU A 87 1.95 -1.58 17.02
C GLU A 87 3.05 -2.45 17.67
N ARG A 88 2.89 -2.79 18.96
CA ARG A 88 3.80 -3.69 19.71
C ARG A 88 3.29 -5.14 19.78
#